data_AF-A0A941VP28-F1
#
_entry.id   AF-A0A941VP28-F1
#
_cell.length_a   1.000
_cell.length_b   1.000
_cell.length_c   1.000
_cell.angle_alpha   90.00
_cell.angle_beta   90.00
_cell.angle_gamma   90.00
#
_symmetry.space_group_name_H-M   'P 1'
#
loop_
_entity.id
_entity.type
_entity.pdbx_description
1 polymer ?
#
loop_
_entity_poly.entity_id
_entity_poly.type
_entity_poly.pdbx_seq_one_letter_code
_entity_poly.pdbx_strand_id
1 'polypeptide(L)' 'MDFHEGELSLLFTDDKRIAELNQKYLKRQGPTNVIAFPMLAGSPPHLPSGMLGDVVISVDTALSESRELGEPLQ' A
#
# COMPACT_ATOMS: atom_id res chain seq x y z
N MET A 1 9.80 19.41 19.92
CA MET A 1 8.90 18.25 20.05
C MET A 1 8.50 17.90 18.64
N ASP A 2 9.01 16.80 18.10
CA ASP A 2 8.64 16.31 16.77
C ASP A 2 7.21 15.78 16.84
N PHE A 3 6.27 16.51 16.24
CA PHE A 3 4.90 16.04 16.06
C PHE A 3 4.87 15.18 14.80
N HIS A 4 5.13 13.89 14.94
CA HIS A 4 4.84 12.95 13.87
C HIS A 4 3.32 12.77 13.82
N GLU A 5 2.66 13.43 12.86
CA GLU A 5 1.22 13.33 12.63
C GLU A 5 0.79 11.88 12.27
N GLY A 6 1.74 11.05 11.85
CA GLY A 6 1.58 9.62 11.64
C GLY A 6 2.84 8.96 11.08
N GLU A 7 2.83 7.63 11.05
CA GLU A 7 3.85 6.69 10.60
C GLU A 7 3.17 5.80 9.56
N LEU A 8 3.79 5.74 8.38
CA LEU A 8 3.31 4.94 7.27
C LEU A 8 4.47 4.08 6.77
N SER A 9 4.23 2.78 6.66
CA SER A 9 5.17 1.82 6.08
C SER A 9 4.87 1.66 4.59
N LEU A 10 5.89 1.80 3.76
CA LEU A 10 5.80 1.53 2.32
C LEU A 10 6.61 0.28 1.97
N LEU A 11 5.99 -0.65 1.26
CA LEU A 11 6.64 -1.84 0.71
C LEU A 11 6.57 -1.83 -0.81
N PHE A 12 7.71 -1.66 -1.46
CA PHE A 12 7.83 -1.86 -2.91
C PHE A 12 8.13 -3.33 -3.20
N THR A 13 7.41 -3.90 -4.17
CA THR A 13 7.50 -5.32 -4.51
C THR A 13 7.23 -5.58 -6.00
N ASP A 14 7.37 -6.83 -6.41
CA ASP A 14 7.00 -7.32 -7.75
C ASP A 14 5.52 -7.73 -7.87
N ASP A 15 5.09 -8.00 -9.11
CA ASP A 15 3.73 -8.43 -9.44
C ASP A 15 3.35 -9.76 -8.80
N LYS A 16 4.30 -10.70 -8.73
CA LYS A 16 4.04 -12.02 -8.16
C LYS A 16 3.62 -11.88 -6.70
N ARG A 17 4.38 -11.10 -5.94
CA ARG A 17 4.15 -10.91 -4.51
C ARG A 17 2.88 -10.11 -4.25
N ILE A 18 2.61 -9.03 -4.99
CA ILE A 18 1.37 -8.28 -4.78
C ILE A 18 0.13 -9.10 -5.19
N ALA A 19 0.22 -9.97 -6.20
CA ALA A 19 -0.86 -10.87 -6.59
C ALA A 19 -1.19 -11.89 -5.50
N GLU A 20 -0.17 -12.45 -4.83
CA GLU A 20 -0.36 -13.30 -3.65
C GLU A 20 -1.10 -12.55 -2.53
N LEU A 21 -0.74 -11.30 -2.28
CA LEU A 21 -1.39 -10.45 -1.26
C LEU A 21 -2.83 -10.08 -1.65
N ASN A 22 -3.06 -9.73 -2.91
CA ASN A 22 -4.37 -9.39 -3.47
C ASN A 22 -5.35 -10.55 -3.30
N GLN A 23 -4.89 -11.77 -3.61
CA GLN A 23 -5.68 -12.97 -3.44
C GLN A 23 -5.89 -13.32 -1.97
N LYS A 24 -4.84 -13.21 -1.14
CA LYS A 24 -4.90 -13.57 0.28
C LYS A 24 -5.87 -12.66 1.05
N TYR A 25 -5.73 -11.35 0.89
CA TYR A 25 -6.40 -10.34 1.72
C TYR A 25 -7.66 -9.73 1.07
N LEU A 26 -7.68 -9.53 -0.25
CA LEU A 26 -8.80 -8.90 -0.96
C LEU A 26 -9.65 -9.89 -1.77
N LYS A 27 -9.23 -11.17 -1.86
CA LYS A 27 -9.87 -12.23 -2.66
C LYS A 27 -9.99 -11.86 -4.16
N ARG A 28 -9.07 -11.04 -4.67
CA ARG A 28 -8.97 -10.65 -6.08
C ARG A 28 -7.79 -11.35 -6.73
N GLN A 29 -7.99 -11.78 -7.98
CA GLN A 29 -6.96 -12.45 -8.76
C GLN A 29 -6.08 -11.44 -9.51
N GLY A 30 -4.80 -11.78 -9.66
CA GLY A 30 -3.84 -10.99 -10.42
C GLY A 30 -3.16 -9.88 -9.63
N PRO A 31 -2.11 -9.27 -10.20
CA PRO A 31 -1.41 -8.14 -9.59
C PRO A 31 -2.29 -6.88 -9.63
N THR A 32 -1.87 -5.88 -8.86
CA THR A 32 -2.45 -4.54 -8.86
C THR A 32 -1.33 -3.56 -8.55
N ASN A 33 -1.50 -2.28 -8.89
CA ASN A 33 -0.49 -1.26 -8.61
C ASN A 33 -0.29 -1.03 -7.10
N VAL A 34 -1.36 -1.10 -6.28
CA VAL A 34 -1.28 -0.79 -4.84
C VAL A 34 -2.31 -1.56 -4.00
N ILE A 35 -1.92 -1.92 -2.77
CA ILE A 35 -2.80 -2.44 -1.71
C ILE A 35 -2.50 -1.69 -0.41
N ALA A 36 -3.53 -1.19 0.28
CA ALA A 36 -3.40 -0.53 1.57
C ALA A 36 -3.95 -1.40 2.72
N PHE A 37 -3.17 -1.49 3.81
CA PHE A 37 -3.49 -2.18 5.05
C PHE A 37 -3.57 -1.17 6.19
N PRO A 38 -4.76 -0.61 6.49
CA PRO A 38 -4.91 0.36 7.57
C PRO A 38 -4.81 -0.33 8.94
N MET A 39 -4.04 0.25 9.87
CA MET A 39 -3.94 -0.26 11.26
C MET A 39 -5.08 0.25 12.17
N LEU A 40 -5.82 1.27 11.74
CA LEU A 40 -6.89 1.92 12.51
C LEU A 40 -8.23 1.17 12.54
N ALA A 41 -8.25 -0.12 12.23
CA ALA A 41 -9.46 -0.94 12.34
C ALA A 41 -9.63 -1.48 13.77
N GLY A 42 -9.95 -0.59 14.73
CA GLY A 42 -10.51 -1.01 16.04
C GLY A 42 -9.87 -0.46 17.33
N SER A 43 -8.85 0.40 17.27
CA SER A 43 -8.34 1.08 18.47
C SER A 43 -9.22 2.28 18.84
N PRO A 44 -9.56 2.48 20.12
CA PRO A 44 -10.29 3.66 20.56
C PRO A 44 -9.49 4.93 20.20
N PRO A 45 -10.17 6.03 19.82
CA PRO A 45 -9.55 7.25 19.24
C PRO A 45 -8.60 8.03 20.17
N HIS A 46 -8.22 7.45 21.31
CA HIS A 46 -7.49 8.10 22.40
C HIS A 46 -6.06 7.56 22.56
N LEU A 47 -5.65 6.56 21.77
CA LEU A 47 -4.26 6.12 21.72
C LEU A 47 -3.53 6.89 20.62
N PRO A 48 -2.48 7.65 20.94
CA PRO A 48 -1.61 8.28 19.95
C PRO A 48 -0.67 7.22 19.37
N SER A 49 -1.21 6.12 18.86
CA SER A 49 -0.44 5.33 17.90
C SER A 49 -0.59 6.09 16.60
N GLY A 50 0.31 7.04 16.35
CA GLY A 50 0.43 7.67 15.05
C GLY A 50 0.88 6.65 14.00
N MET A 51 0.28 5.47 13.90
CA MET A 51 0.55 4.44 12.89
C MET A 51 -0.66 4.39 11.96
N LEU A 52 -0.47 4.86 10.74
CA LEU A 52 -1.47 4.85 9.67
C LEU A 52 -1.62 3.44 9.09
N GLY A 53 -0.51 2.69 9.01
CA GLY A 53 -0.46 1.30 8.57
C GLY A 53 0.52 1.09 7.42
N ASP A 54 0.23 0.12 6.56
CA ASP A 54 1.12 -0.30 5.47
C ASP A 54 0.51 -0.05 4.10
N VAL A 55 1.32 0.37 3.13
CA VAL A 55 0.97 0.41 1.71
C VAL A 55 1.97 -0.43 0.94
N VAL A 56 1.45 -1.39 0.17
CA VAL A 56 2.24 -2.27 -0.68
C VAL A 56 2.04 -1.88 -2.13
N ILE A 57 3.14 -1.61 -2.85
CA ILE A 57 3.14 -1.08 -4.21
C ILE A 57 3.88 -2.07 -5.11
N SER A 58 3.26 -2.48 -6.22
CA SER A 58 3.99 -3.17 -7.29
C SER A 58 4.63 -2.14 -8.21
N VAL A 59 5.96 -2.16 -8.27
CA VAL A 59 6.72 -1.25 -9.16
C VAL A 59 6.52 -1.68 -10.61
N ASP A 60 6.39 -2.98 -10.88
CA ASP A 60 6.20 -3.52 -12.22
C ASP A 60 4.85 -3.08 -12.81
N THR A 61 3.75 -3.29 -12.07
CA THR A 61 2.41 -2.84 -12.48
C THR A 61 2.36 -1.32 -12.59
N ALA A 62 2.90 -0.59 -11.60
CA ALA A 62 2.89 0.88 -11.63
C ALA A 62 3.66 1.46 -12.83
N LEU A 63 4.79 0.85 -13.22
CA LEU A 63 5.54 1.23 -14.41
C LEU A 63 4.79 0.90 -15.70
N SER A 64 4.11 -0.26 -15.78
CA SER A 64 3.31 -0.63 -16.96
C SER A 64 2.17 0.36 -17.16
N GLU A 65 1.40 0.63 -16.11
CA GLU A 65 0.28 1.57 -16.15
C GLU A 65 0.73 3.00 -16.46
N SER A 66 1.83 3.47 -15.88
CA SER A 66 2.45 4.77 -16.21
C SER A 66 2.73 4.90 -17.72
N ARG A 67 3.28 3.85 -18.35
CA ARG A 67 3.55 3.84 -19.80
C ARG A 67 2.28 3.82 -20.63
N GLU A 68 1.27 3.10 -20.18
CA GLU A 68 -0.03 3.01 -20.87
C GLU A 68 -0.83 4.31 -20.79
N LEU A 69 -0.78 4.99 -19.63
CA LEU A 69 -1.47 6.26 -19.38
C LEU A 69 -0.69 7.47 -19.91
N GLY A 70 0.61 7.32 -20.21
CA GLY A 70 1.47 8.42 -20.63
C GLY A 70 1.85 9.38 -19.50
N GLU A 71 1.66 8.97 -18.25
CA GLU A 71 1.97 9.74 -17.04
C GLU A 71 3.29 9.26 -16.45
N PRO A 72 4.21 10.13 -16.02
CA PRO A 72 5.49 9.70 -15.44
C PRO A 72 5.30 9.05 -14.07
N LEU A 73 6.04 7.97 -13.80
CA LEU A 73 6.23 7.45 -12.45
C LEU A 73 7.19 8.39 -11.70
N GLN A 74 6.68 9.12 -10.69
CA GLN A 74 7.43 10.11 -9.91
C GLN A 74 7.72 9.65 -8.49
#